data_AF-A0A352Z5I1-F1
#
_entry.id   AF-A0A352Z5I1-F1
#
_cell.length_a   1.000
_cell.length_b   1.000
_cell.length_c   1.000
_cell.angle_alpha   90.00
_cell.angle_beta   90.00
_cell.angle_gamma   90.00
#
_symmetry.space_group_name_H-M   'P 1'
#
loop_
_entity.id
_entity.type
_entity.pdbx_description
1 polymer ?
#
loop_
_entity_poly.entity_id
_entity_poly.type
_entity_poly.pdbx_seq_one_letter_code
_entity_poly.pdbx_strand_id
1 'polypeptide(L)'
;MNQEIMMLKGQLADCKHRLKELDLEASGLIISIRATLNPYEDDITKLKIPEAKASMKRLYAIYNEMIILKNRITDMEEDLNG
;
A
#
# COMPACT_ATOMS: atom_id res chain seq x y z
N MET A 1 -32.16 1.72 -6.48
CA MET A 1 -31.44 1.54 -7.76
C MET A 1 -30.48 2.69 -8.11
N ASN A 2 -30.95 3.88 -8.53
CA ASN A 2 -30.01 4.92 -9.01
C ASN A 2 -29.09 5.50 -7.91
N GLN A 3 -29.59 5.63 -6.68
CA GLN A 3 -28.81 6.11 -5.54
C GLN A 3 -27.80 5.06 -5.03
N GLU A 4 -28.16 3.77 -5.04
CA GLU A 4 -27.26 2.68 -4.63
C GLU A 4 -26.10 2.52 -5.60
N ILE A 5 -26.36 2.58 -6.92
CA ILE A 5 -25.31 2.57 -7.94
C ILE A 5 -24.38 3.77 -7.79
N MET A 6 -24.94 4.96 -7.53
CA MET A 6 -24.13 6.17 -7.30
C MET A 6 -23.25 6.03 -6.05
N MET A 7 -23.78 5.46 -4.97
CA MET A 7 -23.04 5.22 -3.73
C MET A 7 -21.90 4.21 -3.94
N LEU A 8 -22.17 3.10 -4.64
CA LEU A 8 -21.17 2.08 -4.98
C LEU A 8 -20.04 2.66 -5.83
N LYS A 9 -20.36 3.48 -6.83
CA LYS A 9 -19.36 4.19 -7.65
C LYS A 9 -18.51 5.14 -6.81
N GLY A 10 -19.10 5.83 -5.84
CA GLY A 10 -18.36 6.67 -4.89
C GLY A 10 -17.38 5.86 -4.05
N GLN A 11 -17.84 4.76 -3.43
CA GLN A 11 -16.98 3.87 -2.65
C GLN A 11 -15.85 3.25 -3.48
N LEU A 12 -16.13 2.89 -4.72
CA LEU A 12 -15.13 2.38 -5.67
C LEU A 12 -14.07 3.42 -5.98
N ALA A 13 -14.47 4.69 -6.19
CA ALA A 13 -13.54 5.79 -6.43
C ALA A 13 -12.63 6.03 -5.21
N ASP A 14 -13.20 6.00 -4.00
CA ASP A 14 -12.44 6.17 -2.75
C ASP A 14 -11.43 5.04 -2.56
N CYS A 15 -11.83 3.79 -2.80
CA CYS A 15 -10.91 2.65 -2.73
C CYS A 15 -9.78 2.77 -3.75
N LYS A 16 -10.07 3.16 -4.98
CA LYS A 16 -9.04 3.39 -6.01
C LYS A 16 -8.11 4.54 -5.66
N HIS A 17 -8.62 5.60 -5.05
CA HIS A 17 -7.81 6.72 -4.58
C HIS A 17 -6.86 6.27 -3.46
N ARG A 18 -7.40 5.58 -2.45
CA ARG A 18 -6.61 5.02 -1.35
C ARG A 18 -5.52 4.07 -1.84
N LEU A 19 -5.80 3.25 -2.85
CA LEU A 19 -4.81 2.35 -3.43
C LEU A 19 -3.61 3.12 -4.02
N LYS A 20 -3.85 4.26 -4.67
CA LYS A 20 -2.78 5.12 -5.21
C LYS A 20 -1.95 5.79 -4.13
N GLU A 21 -2.57 6.22 -3.04
CA GLU A 21 -1.84 6.78 -1.89
C GLU A 21 -0.90 5.74 -1.26
N LEU A 22 -1.41 4.53 -1.06
CA LEU A 22 -0.66 3.41 -0.51
C LEU A 22 0.51 3.02 -1.42
N ASP A 23 0.32 3.04 -2.74
CA ASP A 23 1.37 2.75 -3.72
C ASP A 23 2.50 3.79 -3.68
N LEU A 24 2.14 5.07 -3.54
CA LEU A 24 3.11 6.16 -3.37
C LEU A 24 3.90 6.00 -2.06
N GLU A 25 3.22 5.72 -0.96
CA GLU A 25 3.85 5.50 0.35
C GLU A 25 4.79 4.28 0.31
N ALA A 26 4.33 3.16 -0.25
CA ALA A 26 5.13 1.95 -0.42
C ALA A 26 6.41 2.22 -1.23
N SER A 27 6.29 2.97 -2.33
CA SER A 27 7.43 3.36 -3.16
C SER A 27 8.46 4.18 -2.38
N GLY A 28 8.01 5.14 -1.57
CA GLY A 28 8.87 5.93 -0.69
C GLY A 28 9.57 5.07 0.37
N LEU A 29 8.86 4.12 0.97
CA LEU A 29 9.43 3.19 1.95
C LEU A 29 10.49 2.29 1.35
N ILE A 30 10.27 1.77 0.13
CA ILE A 30 11.27 0.94 -0.57
C ILE A 30 12.57 1.72 -0.80
N ILE A 31 12.47 2.97 -1.25
CA ILE A 31 13.64 3.84 -1.44
C ILE A 31 14.36 4.08 -0.11
N SER A 32 13.62 4.40 0.95
CA SER A 32 14.17 4.63 2.29
C SER A 32 14.88 3.38 2.83
N ILE A 33 14.26 2.20 2.73
CA ILE A 33 14.83 0.92 3.19
C ILE A 33 16.14 0.64 2.45
N ARG A 34 16.19 0.81 1.13
CA ARG A 34 17.41 0.62 0.34
C ARG A 34 18.54 1.57 0.74
N ALA A 35 18.22 2.82 1.06
CA ALA A 35 19.21 3.78 1.54
C ALA A 35 19.73 3.42 2.95
N THR A 36 18.87 2.82 3.77
CA THR A 36 19.15 2.48 5.17
C THR A 36 19.97 1.18 5.27
N LEU A 37 19.70 0.22 4.40
CA LEU A 37 20.40 -1.06 4.28
C LEU A 37 21.48 -0.98 3.19
N ASN A 38 22.48 -0.14 3.41
CA ASN A 38 23.61 -0.02 2.50
C ASN A 38 24.36 -1.37 2.40
N PRO A 39 24.36 -2.06 1.25
CA PRO A 39 25.00 -3.36 1.13
C PRO A 39 26.54 -3.30 1.10
N TYR A 40 27.11 -2.10 1.06
CA TYR A 40 28.56 -1.87 1.05
C TYR A 40 29.13 -1.46 2.41
N GLU A 41 28.32 -1.45 3.46
CA GLU A 41 28.82 -1.29 4.83
C GLU A 41 29.26 -2.65 5.37
N ASP A 42 30.56 -2.79 5.64
CA ASP A 42 31.15 -4.03 6.14
C ASP A 42 30.80 -4.27 7.62
N ASP A 43 30.54 -3.21 8.39
CA ASP A 43 30.15 -3.28 9.80
C ASP A 43 28.64 -3.10 9.98
N ILE A 44 27.93 -4.22 10.16
CA ILE A 44 26.47 -4.25 10.35
C ILE A 44 25.99 -3.39 11.53
N THR A 45 26.84 -3.11 12.52
CA THR A 45 26.47 -2.29 13.68
C THR A 45 26.36 -0.80 13.35
N LYS A 46 26.91 -0.37 12.21
CA LYS A 46 26.76 1.00 11.68
C LYS A 46 25.52 1.19 10.83
N LEU A 47 24.86 0.10 10.42
CA LEU A 47 23.61 0.18 9.70
C LEU A 47 22.49 0.63 10.64
N LYS A 48 21.58 1.44 10.09
CA LYS A 48 20.36 1.92 10.76
C LYS A 48 19.27 0.85 10.77
N ILE A 49 19.60 -0.32 11.34
CA ILE A 49 18.73 -1.50 11.37
C ILE A 49 17.39 -1.23 12.07
N PRO A 50 17.31 -0.51 13.21
CA PRO A 50 16.03 -0.19 13.84
C PRO A 50 15.09 0.60 12.93
N GLU A 51 15.62 1.57 12.18
CA GLU A 51 14.86 2.39 11.23
C GLU A 51 14.39 1.56 10.04
N ALA A 52 15.28 0.72 9.48
CA ALA A 52 14.91 -0.20 8.40
C ALA A 52 13.79 -1.16 8.83
N LYS A 53 13.85 -1.66 10.08
CA LYS A 53 12.81 -2.52 10.66
C LYS A 53 11.47 -1.78 10.78
N ALA A 54 11.48 -0.54 11.24
CA ALA A 54 10.26 0.28 11.35
C ALA A 54 9.62 0.51 9.97
N SER A 55 10.42 0.91 8.98
CA SER A 55 9.98 1.12 7.60
C SER A 55 9.45 -0.18 6.98
N MET A 56 10.13 -1.30 7.18
CA MET A 56 9.70 -2.61 6.68
C MET A 56 8.37 -3.06 7.32
N LYS A 57 8.18 -2.82 8.62
CA LYS A 57 6.92 -3.12 9.31
C LYS A 57 5.76 -2.33 8.69
N ARG A 58 5.96 -1.04 8.38
CA ARG A 58 4.95 -0.22 7.69
C ARG A 58 4.71 -0.72 6.27
N LEU A 59 5.76 -1.03 5.51
CA LEU A 59 5.66 -1.57 4.15
C LEU A 59 4.84 -2.87 4.12
N TYR A 60 5.08 -3.79 5.06
CA TYR A 60 4.33 -5.02 5.17
C TYR A 60 2.85 -4.78 5.50
N ALA A 61 2.55 -3.82 6.37
CA ALA A 61 1.16 -3.44 6.67
C ALA A 61 0.45 -2.87 5.42
N ILE A 62 1.12 -1.98 4.67
CA ILE A 62 0.60 -1.43 3.41
C ILE A 62 0.34 -2.54 2.39
N TYR A 63 1.28 -3.48 2.23
CA TYR A 63 1.13 -4.61 1.32
C TYR A 63 -0.16 -5.40 1.59
N ASN A 64 -0.43 -5.72 2.86
CA ASN A 64 -1.65 -6.43 3.25
C ASN A 64 -2.91 -5.57 3.02
N GLU A 65 -2.86 -4.27 3.34
CA GLU A 65 -3.96 -3.33 3.08
C GLU A 65 -4.28 -3.27 1.59
N MET A 66 -3.26 -3.19 0.73
CA MET A 66 -3.41 -3.16 -0.73
C MET A 66 -4.02 -4.45 -1.28
N ILE A 67 -3.68 -5.63 -0.75
CA ILE A 67 -4.31 -6.89 -1.17
C ILE A 67 -5.80 -6.87 -0.87
N ILE A 68 -6.16 -6.50 0.36
CA ILE A 68 -7.57 -6.44 0.79
C ILE A 68 -8.33 -5.44 -0.08
N LEU A 69 -7.73 -4.27 -0.33
CA LEU A 69 -8.34 -3.21 -1.12
C LEU A 69 -8.55 -3.61 -2.58
N LYS A 70 -7.58 -4.33 -3.18
CA LYS A 70 -7.69 -4.86 -4.55
C LYS A 70 -8.83 -5.86 -4.67
N ASN A 71 -8.95 -6.80 -3.74
CA ASN A 71 -10.05 -7.76 -3.74
C ASN A 71 -11.40 -7.04 -3.63
N ARG A 72 -11.52 -6.08 -2.69
CA ARG A 72 -12.74 -5.29 -2.53
C ARG A 72 -13.09 -4.48 -3.78
N ILE A 73 -12.09 -3.92 -4.47
CA ILE A 73 -12.29 -3.22 -5.76
C ILE A 73 -12.85 -4.18 -6.81
N THR A 74 -12.30 -5.38 -6.93
CA THR A 74 -12.80 -6.41 -7.85
C THR A 74 -14.25 -6.77 -7.53
N ASP A 75 -14.57 -7.05 -6.27
CA ASP A 75 -15.95 -7.38 -5.85
C ASP A 75 -16.94 -6.25 -6.22
N MET A 76 -16.58 -4.98 -5.95
CA MET A 76 -17.41 -3.83 -6.30
C MET A 76 -17.54 -3.61 -7.81
N GLU A 77 -16.52 -3.96 -8.60
CA GLU A 77 -16.57 -3.89 -10.06
C GLU A 77 -17.47 -4.98 -10.64
N GLU A 78 -17.48 -6.18 -10.05
CA GLU A 78 -18.41 -7.25 -10.41
C GLU A 78 -19.86 -6.86 -10.09
N ASP A 79 -20.12 -6.33 -8.90
CA ASP A 79 -21.46 -5.87 -8.48
C ASP A 79 -22.04 -4.75 -9.36
N LEU A 80 -21.17 -3.94 -9.99
CA LEU A 80 -21.58 -2.85 -10.87
C LEU A 80 -21.78 -3.28 -12.34
N ASN A 81 -21.18 -4.39 -12.75
CA ASN A 81 -21.21 -4.89 -14.13
C ASN A 81 -22.08 -6.14 -14.31
N GLY A 82 -22.51 -6.76 -13.20
CA GLY A 82 -23.43 -7.90 -13.14
C GLY A 82 -24.90 -7.54 -13.35
#